data_AF-A0ABD6IIM5-F1
#
_entry.id   AF-A0ABD6IIM5-F1
#
_cell.length_a   1.000
_cell.length_b   1.000
_cell.length_c   1.000
_cell.angle_alpha   90.00
_cell.angle_beta   90.00
_cell.angle_gamma   90.00
#
_symmetry.space_group_name_H-M   'P 1'
#
loop_
_entity.id
_entity.type
_entity.pdbx_description
1 polymer ?
#
loop_
_entity_poly.entity_id
_entity_poly.type
_entity_poly.pdbx_seq_one_letter_code
_entity_poly.pdbx_strand_id
1 'polypeptide(L)' 'PEHQLNYLQKIRKHYGCAFFVIFFKQLEKFYIVSISKIDLSWKSITVEFLEKQGFEIALTYPGIIDFIGYIEQML' A
#
# COMPACT_ATOMS: atom_id res chain seq x y z
N PRO A 1 -6.83 13.44 -8.67
CA PRO A 1 -6.84 12.54 -7.49
C PRO A 1 -7.84 11.37 -7.65
N GLU A 2 -9.12 11.65 -7.88
CA GLU A 2 -10.16 10.61 -8.10
C GLU A 2 -9.85 9.68 -9.26
N HIS A 3 -9.27 10.19 -10.35
CA HIS A 3 -8.88 9.37 -11.50
C HIS A 3 -7.95 8.21 -11.15
N GLN A 4 -6.96 8.44 -10.26
CA GLN A 4 -6.00 7.40 -9.86
C GLN A 4 -6.69 6.34 -8.99
N LEU A 5 -7.53 6.76 -8.04
CA LEU A 5 -8.29 5.86 -7.19
C LEU A 5 -9.26 4.98 -7.99
N ASN A 6 -10.01 5.59 -8.90
CA ASN A 6 -10.92 4.88 -9.80
C ASN A 6 -10.17 3.88 -10.68
N TYR A 7 -8.95 4.19 -11.10
CA TYR A 7 -8.12 3.28 -11.88
C TYR A 7 -7.66 2.06 -11.05
N LEU A 8 -7.19 2.27 -9.82
CA LEU A 8 -6.81 1.18 -8.91
C LEU A 8 -7.97 0.24 -8.59
N GLN A 9 -9.18 0.79 -8.42
CA GLN A 9 -10.40 -0.01 -8.27
C GLN A 9 -10.71 -0.84 -9.52
N LYS A 10 -10.54 -0.27 -10.73
CA LYS A 10 -10.71 -1.02 -11.98
C LYS A 10 -9.71 -2.16 -12.09
N ILE A 11 -8.44 -1.94 -11.76
CA ILE A 11 -7.42 -3.01 -11.74
C ILE A 11 -7.91 -4.16 -10.87
N ARG A 12 -8.37 -3.88 -9.64
CA ARG A 12 -8.91 -4.91 -8.74
C ARG A 12 -10.15 -5.61 -9.27
N LYS A 13 -11.07 -4.87 -9.89
CA LYS A 13 -12.27 -5.43 -10.50
C LYS A 13 -11.93 -6.46 -11.59
N HIS A 14 -10.76 -6.32 -12.22
CA HIS A 14 -10.24 -7.24 -13.24
C HIS A 14 -9.17 -8.19 -12.69
N TYR A 15 -9.19 -8.48 -11.39
CA TYR A 15 -8.29 -9.42 -10.70
C TYR A 15 -6.80 -9.06 -10.77
N GLY A 16 -6.47 -7.81 -11.12
CA GLY A 16 -5.11 -7.30 -11.03
C GLY A 16 -4.72 -6.95 -9.60
N CYS A 17 -3.43 -7.03 -9.30
CA CYS A 17 -2.88 -6.60 -8.00
C CYS A 17 -2.70 -5.07 -7.99
N ALA A 18 -3.34 -4.39 -7.05
CA ALA A 18 -3.21 -2.95 -6.83
C ALA A 18 -3.05 -2.64 -5.34
N PHE A 19 -2.09 -1.78 -5.03
CA PHE A 19 -1.64 -1.48 -3.67
C PHE A 19 -0.96 -0.10 -3.63
N PHE A 20 -0.75 0.42 -2.41
CA PHE A 20 0.10 1.57 -2.16
C PHE A 20 1.37 1.18 -1.41
N VAL A 21 2.46 1.86 -1.73
CA VAL A 21 3.66 1.95 -0.89
C VAL A 21 3.67 3.34 -0.26
N ILE A 22 3.66 3.40 1.08
CA ILE A 22 3.51 4.64 1.85
C ILE A 22 4.73 4.82 2.75
N PHE A 23 5.39 5.97 2.65
CA PHE A 23 6.51 6.34 3.51
C PHE A 23 6.06 7.29 4.62
N PHE A 24 6.25 6.90 5.88
CA PHE A 24 6.02 7.74 7.04
C PHE A 24 7.32 8.41 7.46
N LYS A 25 7.56 9.62 6.95
CA LYS A 25 8.82 10.36 7.18
C LYS A 25 9.20 10.51 8.65
N GLN A 26 8.25 10.78 9.54
CA GLN A 26 8.54 10.95 10.97
C GLN A 26 8.98 9.66 11.67
N LEU A 27 8.55 8.51 11.14
CA LEU A 27 8.89 7.19 11.68
C LEU A 27 10.01 6.51 10.89
N GLU A 28 10.38 7.07 9.73
CA GLU A 28 11.31 6.50 8.75
C GLU A 28 10.93 5.08 8.30
N LYS A 29 9.63 4.78 8.25
CA LYS A 29 9.09 3.47 7.88
C LYS A 29 8.35 3.49 6.54
N PHE A 30 8.49 2.40 5.79
CA PHE A 30 7.68 2.13 4.61
C PHE A 30 6.64 1.07 4.94
N TYR A 31 5.43 1.26 4.45
CA TYR A 31 4.37 0.28 4.52
C TYR A 31 3.81 0.00 3.13
N ILE A 32 3.42 -1.23 2.90
CA ILE A 32 2.65 -1.64 1.72
C ILE A 32 1.26 -2.11 2.14
N VAL A 33 0.24 -1.73 1.38
CA VAL A 33 -1.14 -2.11 1.69
C VAL A 33 -1.96 -2.26 0.41
N SER A 34 -2.73 -3.34 0.34
CA SER A 34 -3.67 -3.58 -0.76
C SER A 34 -4.76 -2.50 -0.80
N ILE A 35 -5.09 -2.00 -1.99
CA ILE A 35 -6.17 -1.01 -2.16
C ILE A 35 -7.53 -1.55 -1.67
N SER A 36 -7.71 -2.88 -1.67
CA SER A 36 -8.92 -3.54 -1.19
C SER A 36 -9.17 -3.37 0.32
N LYS A 37 -8.12 -3.10 1.11
CA LYS A 37 -8.22 -2.92 2.56
C LYS A 37 -8.48 -1.46 2.94
N ILE A 38 -8.31 -0.53 2.01
CA ILE A 38 -8.40 0.91 2.28
C ILE A 38 -9.78 1.40 1.90
N ASP A 39 -10.42 2.10 2.83
CA ASP A 39 -11.61 2.88 2.53
C ASP A 39 -11.19 4.22 1.90
N LEU A 40 -11.54 4.38 0.63
CA LEU A 40 -11.16 5.53 -0.19
C LEU A 40 -11.96 6.80 0.13
N SER A 41 -12.96 6.71 1.01
CA SER A 41 -13.64 7.90 1.55
C SER A 41 -12.82 8.63 2.62
N TRP A 42 -11.79 7.97 3.17
CA TRP A 42 -10.96 8.55 4.22
C TRP A 42 -10.08 9.69 3.68
N LYS A 43 -9.98 10.76 4.47
CA LYS A 43 -9.07 11.88 4.17
C LYS A 43 -7.63 11.61 4.59
N SER A 44 -7.42 10.65 5.48
CA SER A 44 -6.12 10.27 6.02
C SER A 44 -6.11 8.79 6.41
N ILE A 45 -4.91 8.20 6.42
CA ILE A 45 -4.67 6.83 6.86
C ILE A 45 -3.74 6.92 8.07
N THR A 46 -4.11 6.28 9.18
CA THR A 46 -3.28 6.28 10.39
C THR A 46 -2.21 5.18 10.31
N VAL A 47 -1.13 5.32 11.08
CA VAL A 47 -0.06 4.32 11.05
C VAL A 47 -0.53 3.00 11.68
N GLU A 48 -1.37 3.07 12.71
CA GLU A 48 -1.90 1.88 13.40
C GLU A 48 -2.77 1.02 12.47
N PHE A 49 -3.45 1.66 11.50
CA PHE A 49 -4.15 0.92 10.45
C PHE A 49 -3.17 0.14 9.57
N LEU A 50 -2.05 0.76 9.18
CA LEU A 50 -1.06 0.13 8.30
C LEU A 50 -0.27 -0.97 9.01
N GLU A 51 0.00 -0.82 10.31
CA GLU A 51 0.61 -1.87 11.13
C GLU A 51 -0.30 -3.10 11.22
N LYS A 52 -1.63 -2.93 11.17
CA LYS A 52 -2.61 -4.02 11.26
C LYS A 52 -2.98 -4.63 9.92
N GLN A 53 -3.09 -3.81 8.87
CA GLN A 53 -3.66 -4.20 7.59
C GLN A 53 -2.64 -4.26 6.46
N GLY A 54 -1.54 -3.54 6.59
CA GLY A 54 -0.42 -3.55 5.67
C GLY A 54 0.73 -4.42 6.15
N PHE A 55 1.87 -4.25 5.49
CA PHE A 55 3.15 -4.84 5.87
C PHE A 55 4.21 -3.76 5.91
N GLU A 56 5.03 -3.73 6.97
CA GLU A 56 6.21 -2.88 7.01
C GLU A 56 7.27 -3.45 6.05
N ILE A 57 7.85 -2.60 5.21
CA ILE A 57 8.93 -2.98 4.30
C ILE A 57 10.21 -2.24 4.69
N ALA A 58 11.31 -2.98 4.81
CA ALA A 58 12.61 -2.39 5.03
C ALA A 58 13.16 -1.75 3.75
N LEU A 59 13.80 -0.59 3.90
CA LEU A 59 14.64 -0.03 2.84
C LEU A 59 15.97 -0.78 2.81
N THR A 60 16.21 -1.53 1.74
CA THR A 60 17.44 -2.32 1.57
C THR A 60 18.46 -1.53 0.77
N TYR A 61 19.76 -1.70 1.04
CA TYR A 61 20.82 -1.06 0.25
C TYR A 61 20.77 -1.53 -1.21
N PRO A 62 20.93 -0.65 -2.24
CA PRO A 62 21.30 0.78 -2.19
C PRO A 62 20.13 1.79 -2.10
N GLY A 63 18.96 1.38 -1.63
CA GLY A 63 17.74 2.21 -1.56
C GLY A 63 16.53 1.54 -2.20
N ILE A 64 16.46 0.21 -2.15
CA ILE A 64 15.45 -0.61 -2.80
C ILE A 64 14.36 -0.98 -1.79
N ILE A 65 13.11 -0.83 -2.20
CA ILE A 65 11.94 -1.35 -1.50
C ILE A 65 11.56 -2.66 -2.20
N ASP A 66 11.91 -3.79 -1.59
CA ASP A 66 11.56 -5.10 -2.14
C ASP A 66 10.12 -5.48 -1.73
N PHE A 67 9.17 -5.08 -2.57
CA PHE A 67 7.75 -5.37 -2.36
C PHE A 67 7.29 -6.69 -2.98
N ILE A 68 8.13 -7.37 -3.78
CA ILE A 68 7.72 -8.57 -4.54
C ILE A 68 7.29 -9.69 -3.58
N GLY A 69 8.03 -9.87 -2.47
CA GLY A 69 7.71 -10.87 -1.45
C GLY A 69 6.35 -10.66 -0.76
N TYR A 70 5.71 -9.51 -0.95
CA TYR A 70 4.41 -9.18 -0.36
C TYR A 70 3.24 -9.28 -1.35
N ILE A 71 3.51 -9.54 -2.63
CA ILE A 71 2.47 -9.58 -3.67
C ILE A 71 1.46 -10.70 -3.43
N GLU A 72 1.90 -11.90 -3.04
CA GLU A 72 1.00 -13.03 -2.77
C GLU A 72 -0.02 -12.71 -1.67
N GLN A 73 0.39 -11.94 -0.65
CA GLN A 73 -0.48 -11.54 0.45
C GLN A 73 -1.49 -10.44 0.06
N MET A 74 -1.38 -9.92 -1.16
CA MET A 74 -2.23 -8.87 -1.71
C MET A 74 -3.13 -9.36 -2.83
N LEU A 75 -2.99 -10.59 -3.30
CA LEU A 75 -3.85 -11.17 -4.33
C LEU A 75 -5.20 -11.57 -3.76
#